data_AF-A0A7C7CYT9-F1
#
_entry.id   AF-A0A7C7CYT9-F1
#
_cell.length_a   1.000
_cell.length_b   1.000
_cell.length_c   1.000
_cell.angle_alpha   90.00
_cell.angle_beta   90.00
_cell.angle_gamma   90.00
#
_symmetry.space_group_name_H-M   'P 1'
#
loop_
_entity.id
_entity.type
_entity.pdbx_description
1 polymer ?
#
loop_
_entity_poly.entity_id
_entity_poly.type
_entity_poly.pdbx_seq_one_letter_code
_entity_poly.pdbx_strand_id
1 'polypeptide(L)' 'LCSTIRQAVTAIENKETAREEICKQVALWRVALLYGFVYDSDDFVKGLLSLREGIK' A
#
# COMPACT_ATOMS: atom_id res chain seq x y z
N LEU A 1 -13.75 -4.61 -0.60
CA LEU A 1 -12.58 -3.92 -1.16
C LEU A 1 -11.34 -4.40 -0.38
N CYS A 2 -10.36 -5.03 -1.04
CA CYS A 2 -9.15 -5.54 -0.37
C CYS A 2 -7.98 -4.59 -0.66
N SER A 3 -8.05 -3.40 -0.05
CA SER A 3 -7.03 -2.36 -0.20
C SER A 3 -5.83 -2.61 0.72
N THR A 4 -4.72 -1.95 0.44
CA THR A 4 -3.49 -2.06 1.25
C THR A 4 -2.69 -0.75 1.28
N ILE A 5 -1.74 -0.64 2.21
CA ILE A 5 -0.77 0.46 2.30
C ILE A 5 0.59 -0.07 1.84
N ARG A 6 1.19 0.53 0.81
CA ARG A 6 2.44 0.04 0.17
C ARG A 6 3.55 -0.21 1.18
N GLN A 7 3.77 0.75 2.09
CA GLN A 7 4.83 0.72 3.10
C GLN A 7 4.58 -0.33 4.19
N ALA A 8 3.33 -0.75 4.39
CA ALA A 8 2.94 -1.75 5.39
C ALA A 8 2.85 -3.18 4.82
N VAL A 9 3.25 -3.39 3.56
CA VAL A 9 3.29 -4.71 2.93
C VAL A 9 4.73 -5.24 2.90
N THR A 10 4.90 -6.45 3.42
CA THR A 10 6.11 -7.25 3.22
C THR A 10 5.76 -8.42 2.31
N ALA A 11 6.50 -8.57 1.21
CA ALA A 11 6.32 -9.69 0.30
C ALA A 11 7.29 -10.83 0.65
N ILE A 12 6.85 -12.07 0.40
CA ILE A 12 7.73 -13.24 0.42
C ILE A 12 8.34 -13.36 -0.98
N GLU A 13 9.67 -13.28 -1.05
CA GLU A 13 10.42 -13.10 -2.29
C GLU A 13 11.72 -13.92 -2.28
N ASN A 14 12.26 -14.22 -3.47
CA ASN A 14 13.56 -14.85 -3.61
C ASN A 14 14.69 -13.80 -3.62
N LYS A 15 15.94 -14.26 -3.68
CA LYS A 15 17.13 -13.38 -3.63
C LYS A 15 17.17 -12.40 -4.80
N GLU A 16 16.71 -12.83 -5.96
CA GLU A 16 16.74 -12.09 -7.22
C GLU A 16 15.81 -10.89 -7.18
N THR A 17 14.66 -10.99 -6.52
CA THR A 17 13.66 -9.92 -6.49
C THR A 17 13.68 -9.09 -5.21
N ALA A 18 14.14 -9.66 -4.09
CA ALA A 18 13.99 -9.05 -2.77
C ALA A 18 14.66 -7.68 -2.62
N ARG A 19 15.80 -7.43 -3.29
CA ARG A 19 16.53 -6.16 -3.18
C ARG A 19 15.73 -4.97 -3.71
N GLU A 20 14.96 -5.21 -4.76
CA GLU A 20 14.18 -4.18 -5.47
C GLU A 20 12.67 -4.33 -5.22
N GLU A 21 12.28 -5.30 -4.38
CA GLU A 21 10.89 -5.61 -4.03
C GLU A 21 10.02 -5.89 -5.28
N ILE A 22 10.56 -6.57 -6.30
CA ILE A 22 9.90 -6.70 -7.61
C ILE A 22 8.57 -7.44 -7.49
N CYS A 23 8.51 -8.54 -6.73
CA CYS A 23 7.27 -9.30 -6.58
C CYS A 23 6.21 -8.53 -5.79
N LYS A 24 6.61 -7.73 -4.79
CA LYS A 24 5.74 -6.79 -4.08
C LYS A 24 5.16 -5.78 -5.04
N GLN A 25 5.96 -5.17 -5.91
CA GLN A 25 5.48 -4.20 -6.89
C GLN A 25 4.44 -4.83 -7.84
N VAL A 26 4.69 -6.05 -8.33
CA VAL A 26 3.72 -6.80 -9.16
C VAL A 26 2.44 -7.11 -8.37
N ALA A 27 2.56 -7.52 -7.10
CA ALA A 27 1.40 -7.81 -6.26
C ALA A 27 0.56 -6.55 -5.98
N LEU A 28 1.20 -5.42 -5.67
CA LEU A 28 0.53 -4.14 -5.47
C LEU A 28 -0.17 -3.67 -6.75
N TRP A 29 0.48 -3.84 -7.92
CA TRP A 29 -0.15 -3.57 -9.20
C TRP A 29 -1.42 -4.41 -9.43
N ARG A 30 -1.36 -5.72 -9.13
CA ARG A 30 -2.54 -6.60 -9.20
C ARG A 30 -3.65 -6.17 -8.25
N VAL A 31 -3.31 -5.78 -7.01
CA VAL A 31 -4.27 -5.23 -6.03
C VAL A 31 -4.99 -4.00 -6.57
N ALA A 32 -4.22 -3.05 -7.12
CA ALA A 32 -4.75 -1.82 -7.69
C ALA A 32 -5.72 -2.07 -8.87
N LEU A 33 -5.50 -3.13 -9.65
CA LEU A 33 -6.34 -3.46 -10.81
C LEU A 33 -7.57 -4.30 -10.48
N LEU A 34 -7.45 -5.24 -9.53
CA LEU A 34 -8.45 -6.31 -9.37
C LEU A 34 -9.20 -6.28 -8.04
N TYR A 35 -8.66 -5.66 -7.00
CA TYR A 35 -9.14 -5.89 -5.62
C TYR A 35 -9.44 -4.62 -4.82
N GLY A 36 -8.70 -3.53 -5.05
CA GLY A 36 -8.89 -2.30 -4.30
C GLY A 36 -7.82 -1.24 -4.57
N PHE A 37 -7.60 -0.38 -3.58
CA PHE A 37 -6.62 0.71 -3.68
C PHE A 37 -5.30 0.33 -3.01
N VAL A 38 -4.21 0.86 -3.54
CA VAL A 38 -2.89 0.85 -2.88
C VAL A 38 -2.60 2.27 -2.44
N TYR A 39 -2.62 2.48 -1.13
CA TYR A 39 -2.35 3.79 -0.52
C TYR A 39 -0.87 3.98 -0.23
N ASP A 40 -0.44 5.23 -0.31
CA ASP A 40 0.79 5.66 0.33
C ASP A 40 0.53 5.92 1.82
N SER A 41 1.47 5.55 2.71
CA SER A 41 1.28 5.73 4.16
C SER A 41 1.14 7.19 4.55
N ASP A 42 1.87 8.09 3.89
CA ASP A 42 1.87 9.51 4.25
C ASP A 42 0.53 10.16 3.88
N ASP A 43 0.00 9.81 2.71
CA ASP A 43 -1.30 10.30 2.27
C ASP A 43 -2.43 9.74 3.14
N PHE A 44 -2.32 8.46 3.53
CA PHE A 44 -3.28 7.84 4.44
C PHE A 44 -3.30 8.53 5.81
N VAL A 45 -2.13 8.78 6.40
CA VAL A 45 -2.01 9.47 7.70
C VAL A 45 -2.51 10.92 7.61
N LYS A 46 -2.14 11.66 6.55
CA LYS A 46 -2.64 13.03 6.32
C LYS A 46 -4.16 13.05 6.22
N GLY A 47 -4.76 12.12 5.47
CA GLY A 47 -6.21 12.00 5.35
C GLY A 47 -6.89 11.76 6.70
N LEU A 48 -6.31 10.89 7.54
CA LEU A 48 -6.84 10.61 8.87
C LEU A 48 -6.78 11.84 9.80
N LEU A 49 -5.68 12.60 9.75
CA LEU A 49 -5.52 13.82 10.54
C LEU A 49 -6.49 14.92 10.09
N SER A 50 -6.68 15.09 8.79
CA SER A 50 -7.68 16.01 8.21
C SER A 50 -9.10 15.67 8.65
N LEU A 51 -9.47 14.38 8.58
CA LEU A 51 -10.79 13.92 9.03
C LEU A 51 -11.02 14.21 10.52
N ARG A 52 -10.00 14.00 11.36
CA ARG A 52 -10.07 14.29 12.80
C ARG A 52 -10.34 15.78 13.08
N GLU A 53 -9.79 16.67 12.27
CA GLU A 53 -10.00 18.12 12.43
C GLU A 53 -11.42 18.55 12.04
N GLY A 54 -12.03 17.88 11.05
CA GLY A 54 -13.42 18.14 10.63
C GLY A 54 -14.52 17.48 11.47
N ILE A 55 -14.17 16.61 12.43
CA ILE A 55 -15.11 15.99 13.39
C ILE A 55 -15.20 16.79 14.70
N LYS A 56 -14.35 17.81 14.90
CA LYS A 56 -14.47 18.77 16.00
C LYS A 56 -15.52 19.83 15.67
#